data_AF-A0A6J0BPB1-F1
#
_entry.id   AF-A0A6J0BPB1-F1
#
_cell.length_a   1.000
_cell.length_b   1.000
_cell.length_c   1.000
_cell.angle_alpha   90.00
_cell.angle_beta   90.00
_cell.angle_gamma   90.00
#
_symmetry.space_group_name_H-M   'P 1'
#
loop_
_entity.id
_entity.type
_entity.pdbx_description
1 polymer ?
#
loop_
_entity_poly.entity_id
_entity_poly.type
_entity_poly.pdbx_seq_one_letter_code
_entity_poly.pdbx_strand_id
1 'polypeptide(L)'
;MTNESEAIVRREAVMLVKELYVQRKWPRSTVNEMTQAMCVVAISDLDWEVKVNAILFWKEVIKSHFCDQGMLDGTFPTHTFSKEHRKIVSLDEQEIRKRILKALDELANRSCLGVLLVTLEDESDFQVRKASGDIVKRLKQSFVTYKISPSCSMETAYRNQDRITTSGNSSPDNNSLSRWSADLQSETGESEDNQELQANLINSFTDAKEVNFFSPVNEGMHQMSINANGKLTNEEKLERASKVGRNEFIQSVVTCDVDSFINEKSNSLEKMCTSNFESVVRDIIIAHNEGNNTTDMNCH
;
A
#
# COMPACT_ATOMS: atom_id res chain seq x y z
N MET A 1 -22.73 7.18 25.47
CA MET A 1 -23.98 6.84 24.76
C MET A 1 -24.01 7.34 23.31
N THR A 2 -23.96 8.64 22.99
CA THR A 2 -24.01 9.11 21.58
C THR A 2 -22.83 8.60 20.75
N ASN A 3 -21.60 8.81 21.21
CA ASN A 3 -20.39 8.48 20.43
C ASN A 3 -20.23 6.97 20.19
N GLU A 4 -20.65 6.13 21.13
CA GLU A 4 -20.65 4.66 20.98
C GLU A 4 -21.62 4.22 19.87
N SER A 5 -22.81 4.83 19.82
CA SER A 5 -23.77 4.56 18.73
C SER A 5 -23.22 4.99 17.37
N GLU A 6 -22.46 6.09 17.31
CA GLU A 6 -21.85 6.58 16.09
C GLU A 6 -20.72 5.64 15.61
N ALA A 7 -19.84 5.20 16.51
CA ALA A 7 -18.77 4.24 16.21
C ALA A 7 -19.34 2.91 15.66
N ILE A 8 -20.42 2.39 16.27
CA ILE A 8 -21.14 1.22 15.75
C ILE A 8 -21.66 1.49 14.33
N VAL A 9 -22.34 2.61 14.08
CA VAL A 9 -22.85 2.96 12.75
C VAL A 9 -21.73 3.07 11.71
N ARG A 10 -20.59 3.70 12.05
CA ARG A 10 -19.42 3.77 11.15
C ARG A 10 -18.84 2.37 10.88
N ARG A 11 -18.75 1.51 11.89
CA ARG A 11 -18.27 0.12 11.74
C ARG A 11 -19.15 -0.69 10.79
N GLU A 12 -20.47 -0.67 11.00
CA GLU A 12 -21.42 -1.38 10.12
C GLU A 12 -21.42 -0.81 8.70
N ALA A 13 -21.27 0.52 8.53
CA ALA A 13 -21.14 1.14 7.21
C ALA A 13 -19.86 0.70 6.47
N VAL A 14 -18.73 0.60 7.18
CA VAL A 14 -17.47 0.10 6.61
C VAL A 14 -17.58 -1.37 6.22
N MET A 15 -18.18 -2.19 7.08
CA MET A 15 -18.46 -3.59 6.77
C MET A 15 -19.36 -3.73 5.53
N LEU A 16 -20.41 -2.92 5.42
CA LEU A 16 -21.29 -2.89 4.25
C LEU A 16 -20.54 -2.50 2.97
N VAL A 17 -19.70 -1.47 2.98
CA VAL A 17 -18.90 -1.07 1.79
C VAL A 17 -17.95 -2.18 1.36
N LYS A 18 -17.34 -2.90 2.31
CA LYS A 18 -16.53 -4.10 2.04
C LYS A 18 -17.33 -5.21 1.37
N GLU A 19 -18.49 -5.57 1.91
CA GLU A 19 -19.34 -6.60 1.29
C GLU A 19 -19.86 -6.15 -0.09
N LEU A 20 -20.22 -4.87 -0.27
CA LEU A 20 -20.60 -4.32 -1.57
C LEU A 20 -19.47 -4.43 -2.60
N TYR A 21 -18.22 -4.14 -2.21
CA TYR A 21 -17.04 -4.30 -3.08
C TYR A 21 -16.81 -5.75 -3.50
N VAL A 22 -16.94 -6.70 -2.57
CA VAL A 22 -16.72 -8.14 -2.85
C VAL A 22 -17.84 -8.74 -3.71
N GLN A 23 -19.10 -8.40 -3.43
CA GLN A 23 -20.28 -9.05 -4.02
C GLN A 23 -20.66 -8.51 -5.41
N ARG A 24 -20.16 -7.34 -5.83
CA ARG A 24 -20.62 -6.65 -7.05
C ARG A 24 -19.47 -6.03 -7.85
N LYS A 25 -19.65 -6.00 -9.18
CA LYS A 25 -18.81 -5.19 -10.07
C LYS A 25 -19.35 -3.76 -10.10
N TRP A 26 -18.49 -2.80 -9.76
CA TRP A 26 -18.82 -1.39 -9.73
C TRP A 26 -18.09 -0.60 -10.82
N PRO A 27 -18.64 0.55 -11.26
CA PRO A 27 -17.90 1.50 -12.10
C PRO A 27 -16.60 1.95 -11.43
N ARG A 28 -15.58 2.28 -12.23
CA ARG A 28 -14.27 2.69 -11.72
C ARG A 28 -14.33 3.92 -10.80
N SER A 29 -15.24 4.87 -11.05
CA SER A 29 -15.48 6.03 -10.17
C SER A 29 -15.92 5.59 -8.79
N THR A 30 -16.96 4.75 -8.69
CA THR A 30 -17.48 4.22 -7.42
C THR A 30 -16.41 3.41 -6.66
N VAL A 31 -15.61 2.60 -7.36
CA VAL A 31 -14.49 1.89 -6.71
C VAL A 31 -13.45 2.88 -6.16
N ASN A 32 -13.13 3.95 -6.90
CA ASN A 32 -12.20 4.98 -6.45
C ASN A 32 -12.73 5.70 -5.20
N GLU A 33 -14.00 6.10 -5.18
CA GLU A 33 -14.68 6.70 -4.02
C GLU A 33 -14.63 5.78 -2.80
N MET A 34 -14.97 4.50 -2.97
CA MET A 34 -14.85 3.48 -1.91
C MET A 34 -13.42 3.38 -1.37
N THR A 35 -12.42 3.29 -2.26
CA THR A 35 -11.00 3.20 -1.84
C THR A 35 -10.50 4.48 -1.15
N GLN A 36 -10.96 5.66 -1.58
CA GLN A 36 -10.59 6.93 -0.95
C GLN A 36 -11.21 7.05 0.45
N ALA A 37 -12.49 6.72 0.61
CA ALA A 37 -13.15 6.67 1.91
C ALA A 37 -12.44 5.69 2.86
N MET A 38 -12.08 4.49 2.38
CA MET A 38 -11.37 3.49 3.17
C MET A 38 -9.92 3.85 3.50
N CYS A 39 -9.28 4.71 2.72
CA CYS A 39 -7.98 5.29 3.05
C CYS A 39 -8.11 6.23 4.26
N VAL A 40 -9.07 7.18 4.20
CA VAL A 40 -9.36 8.14 5.28
C VAL A 40 -9.78 7.42 6.56
N VAL A 41 -10.70 6.46 6.48
CA VAL A 41 -11.19 5.73 7.66
C VAL A 41 -10.09 4.89 8.32
N ALA A 42 -9.29 4.15 7.55
CA ALA A 42 -8.23 3.31 8.11
C ALA A 42 -7.14 4.11 8.85
N ILE A 43 -6.89 5.36 8.44
CA ILE A 43 -5.84 6.22 8.99
C ILE A 43 -6.38 7.12 10.12
N SER A 44 -7.56 7.71 9.91
CA SER A 44 -8.02 8.88 10.66
C SER A 44 -9.19 8.65 11.61
N ASP A 45 -9.87 7.50 11.56
CA ASP A 45 -10.97 7.23 12.52
C ASP A 45 -10.43 7.11 13.96
N LEU A 46 -11.25 7.46 14.94
CA LEU A 46 -10.90 7.39 16.36
C LEU A 46 -11.17 5.99 16.95
N ASP A 47 -12.00 5.20 16.29
CA ASP A 47 -12.37 3.86 16.75
C ASP A 47 -11.55 2.77 16.03
N TRP A 48 -10.90 1.92 16.82
CA TRP A 48 -10.02 0.88 16.32
C TRP A 48 -10.76 -0.23 15.55
N GLU A 49 -12.02 -0.53 15.89
CA GLU A 49 -12.81 -1.54 15.16
C GLU A 49 -13.19 -1.02 13.78
N VAL A 50 -13.51 0.27 13.68
CA VAL A 50 -13.79 0.92 12.38
C VAL A 50 -12.53 0.91 11.51
N LYS A 51 -11.36 1.28 12.06
CA LYS A 51 -10.06 1.16 11.38
C LYS A 51 -9.75 -0.27 10.93
N VAL A 52 -9.91 -1.26 11.81
CA VAL A 52 -9.65 -2.68 11.49
C VAL A 52 -10.57 -3.16 10.36
N ASN A 53 -11.84 -2.79 10.34
CA ASN A 53 -12.74 -3.16 9.26
C ASN A 53 -12.36 -2.49 7.92
N ALA A 54 -11.82 -1.27 7.93
CA ALA A 54 -11.28 -0.62 6.73
C ALA A 54 -9.97 -1.30 6.25
N ILE A 55 -9.13 -1.79 7.16
CA ILE A 55 -7.96 -2.62 6.81
C ILE A 55 -8.39 -3.97 6.21
N LEU A 56 -9.47 -4.58 6.71
CA LEU A 56 -10.07 -5.79 6.14
C LEU A 56 -10.70 -5.55 4.75
N PHE A 57 -11.15 -4.33 4.43
CA PHE A 57 -11.47 -3.95 3.05
C PHE A 57 -10.23 -4.02 2.15
N TRP A 58 -9.10 -3.43 2.57
CA TRP A 58 -7.87 -3.46 1.78
C TRP A 58 -7.35 -4.88 1.53
N LYS A 59 -7.52 -5.80 2.49
CA LYS A 59 -7.24 -7.23 2.30
C LYS A 59 -8.01 -7.83 1.11
N GLU A 60 -9.30 -7.54 0.97
CA GLU A 60 -10.10 -8.05 -0.16
C GLU A 60 -9.78 -7.32 -1.47
N VAL A 61 -9.41 -6.02 -1.44
CA VAL A 61 -8.89 -5.30 -2.61
C VAL A 61 -7.60 -5.95 -3.14
N ILE A 62 -6.64 -6.24 -2.25
CA ILE A 62 -5.37 -6.90 -2.58
C ILE A 62 -5.62 -8.28 -3.21
N LYS A 63 -6.48 -9.09 -2.59
CA LYS A 63 -6.90 -10.40 -3.09
C LYS A 63 -7.54 -10.30 -4.47
N SER A 64 -8.45 -9.34 -4.67
CA SER A 64 -9.10 -9.09 -5.97
C SER A 64 -8.07 -8.76 -7.06
N HIS A 65 -7.15 -7.82 -6.81
CA HIS A 65 -6.10 -7.46 -7.77
C HIS A 65 -5.20 -8.66 -8.12
N PHE A 66 -4.78 -9.48 -7.16
CA PHE A 66 -4.00 -10.70 -7.47
C PHE A 66 -4.82 -11.77 -8.22
N CYS A 67 -6.09 -11.96 -7.88
CA CYS A 67 -6.98 -12.87 -8.60
C CYS A 67 -7.23 -12.42 -10.05
N ASP A 68 -7.31 -11.11 -10.31
CA ASP A 68 -7.39 -10.59 -11.68
C ASP A 68 -6.10 -10.79 -12.49
N GLN A 69 -4.93 -10.90 -11.84
CA GLN A 69 -3.71 -11.38 -12.49
C GLN A 69 -3.65 -12.91 -12.65
N GLY A 70 -4.63 -13.66 -12.13
CA GLY A 70 -4.75 -15.11 -12.29
C GLY A 70 -4.27 -15.95 -11.10
N MET A 71 -4.09 -15.36 -9.92
CA MET A 71 -3.88 -16.10 -8.66
C MET A 71 -5.16 -16.83 -8.23
N LEU A 72 -5.07 -18.11 -7.89
CA LEU A 72 -6.16 -18.94 -7.40
C LEU A 72 -5.79 -19.50 -6.02
N ASP A 73 -6.71 -19.44 -5.06
CA ASP A 73 -6.55 -19.98 -3.70
C ASP A 73 -5.26 -19.55 -2.98
N GLY A 74 -4.78 -18.33 -3.28
CA GLY A 74 -3.56 -17.75 -2.70
C GLY A 74 -2.25 -18.11 -3.41
N THR A 75 -2.31 -18.84 -4.53
CA THR A 75 -1.13 -19.23 -5.31
C THR A 75 -1.33 -18.98 -6.81
N PHE A 76 -0.24 -18.72 -7.55
CA PHE A 76 -0.28 -18.71 -9.01
C PHE A 76 -0.13 -20.15 -9.54
N PRO A 77 -1.13 -20.69 -10.25
CA PRO A 77 -1.05 -22.03 -10.84
C PRO A 77 -0.13 -22.05 -12.08
N THR A 78 0.44 -23.21 -12.41
CA THR A 78 1.31 -23.39 -13.60
C THR A 78 0.63 -22.99 -14.91
N HIS A 79 -0.70 -23.09 -14.98
CA HIS A 79 -1.51 -22.62 -16.10
C HIS A 79 -2.72 -21.84 -15.59
N THR A 80 -3.03 -20.71 -16.21
CA THR A 80 -4.22 -19.90 -15.89
C THR A 80 -4.94 -19.47 -17.16
N PHE A 81 -6.23 -19.12 -17.07
CA PHE A 81 -6.97 -18.58 -18.21
C PHE A 81 -6.75 -17.06 -18.33
N SER A 82 -6.07 -16.62 -19.39
CA SER A 82 -5.96 -15.19 -19.70
C SER A 82 -7.31 -14.65 -20.19
N LYS A 83 -7.95 -13.79 -19.39
CA LYS A 83 -9.20 -13.09 -19.76
C LYS A 83 -9.02 -12.26 -21.04
N GLU A 84 -7.85 -11.63 -21.19
CA GLU A 84 -7.45 -10.80 -22.32
C GLU A 84 -7.30 -11.62 -23.62
N HIS A 85 -6.49 -12.68 -23.58
CA HIS A 85 -6.18 -13.50 -24.76
C HIS A 85 -7.18 -14.65 -24.99
N ARG A 86 -8.19 -14.79 -24.11
CA ARG A 86 -9.22 -15.85 -24.08
C ARG A 86 -8.65 -17.27 -24.23
N LYS A 87 -7.47 -17.53 -23.68
CA LYS A 87 -6.76 -18.81 -23.78
C LYS A 87 -6.07 -19.19 -22.48
N ILE A 88 -5.81 -20.49 -22.30
CA ILE A 88 -4.93 -20.98 -21.25
C ILE A 88 -3.50 -20.52 -21.58
N VAL A 89 -2.83 -19.90 -20.61
CA VAL A 89 -1.43 -19.49 -20.67
C VAL A 89 -0.65 -20.16 -19.56
N SER A 90 0.54 -20.66 -19.88
CA SER A 90 1.50 -21.10 -18.86
C SER A 90 2.04 -19.89 -18.12
N LEU A 91 2.17 -20.03 -16.79
CA LEU A 91 2.79 -19.04 -15.93
C LEU A 91 4.18 -19.51 -15.55
N ASP A 92 5.20 -18.89 -16.13
CA ASP A 92 6.58 -19.01 -15.65
C ASP A 92 6.87 -18.02 -14.51
N GLU A 93 8.02 -18.18 -13.85
CA GLU A 93 8.41 -17.35 -12.71
C GLU A 93 8.56 -15.85 -13.08
N GLN A 94 8.95 -15.52 -14.32
CA GLN A 94 9.12 -14.14 -14.79
C GLN A 94 7.76 -13.47 -15.02
N GLU A 95 6.81 -14.18 -15.63
CA GLU A 95 5.44 -13.71 -15.87
C GLU A 95 4.65 -13.59 -14.56
N ILE A 96 4.81 -14.52 -13.60
CA ILE A 96 4.23 -14.39 -12.26
C ILE A 96 4.79 -13.16 -11.55
N ARG A 97 6.11 -12.96 -11.55
CA ARG A 97 6.77 -11.76 -11.00
C ARG A 97 6.21 -10.48 -11.62
N LYS A 98 6.21 -10.39 -12.95
CA LYS A 98 5.68 -9.24 -13.70
C LYS A 98 4.23 -8.91 -13.33
N ARG A 99 3.39 -9.94 -13.16
CA ARG A 99 1.99 -9.81 -12.73
C ARG A 99 1.85 -9.33 -11.30
N ILE A 100 2.64 -9.86 -10.37
CA ILE A 100 2.68 -9.38 -8.98
C ILE A 100 3.11 -7.91 -8.94
N LEU A 101 4.17 -7.54 -9.66
CA LEU A 101 4.66 -6.17 -9.74
C LEU A 101 3.62 -5.21 -10.34
N LYS A 102 2.84 -5.65 -11.34
CA LYS A 102 1.72 -4.89 -11.90
C LYS A 102 0.57 -4.71 -10.90
N ALA A 103 0.17 -5.77 -10.18
CA ALA A 103 -0.84 -5.67 -9.13
C ALA A 103 -0.40 -4.70 -8.02
N LEU A 104 0.88 -4.72 -7.62
CA LEU A 104 1.42 -3.78 -6.64
C LEU A 104 1.42 -2.33 -7.15
N ASP A 105 1.69 -2.06 -8.43
CA ASP A 105 1.55 -0.70 -8.99
C ASP A 105 0.09 -0.24 -8.97
N GLU A 106 -0.86 -1.10 -9.35
CA GLU A 106 -2.30 -0.81 -9.29
C GLU A 106 -2.78 -0.53 -7.86
N LEU A 107 -2.22 -1.23 -6.87
CA LEU A 107 -2.51 -1.03 -5.44
C LEU A 107 -1.85 0.25 -4.88
N ALA A 108 -0.61 0.57 -5.30
CA ALA A 108 0.08 1.80 -4.93
C ALA A 108 -0.68 3.04 -5.41
N ASN A 109 -1.17 3.01 -6.66
CA ASN A 109 -2.00 4.06 -7.27
C ASN A 109 -3.36 4.27 -6.56
N ARG A 110 -3.74 3.39 -5.62
CA ARG A 110 -4.93 3.52 -4.76
C ARG A 110 -4.56 3.82 -3.29
N SER A 111 -3.30 4.14 -3.00
CA SER A 111 -2.75 4.32 -1.65
C SER A 111 -2.81 3.08 -0.74
N CYS A 112 -3.20 1.91 -1.26
CA CYS A 112 -3.36 0.68 -0.47
C CYS A 112 -2.06 0.27 0.24
N LEU A 113 -0.93 0.38 -0.46
CA LEU A 113 0.38 0.03 0.09
C LEU A 113 0.79 0.97 1.23
N GLY A 114 0.52 2.27 1.07
CA GLY A 114 0.79 3.28 2.08
C GLY A 114 -0.11 3.18 3.30
N VAL A 115 -1.41 2.89 3.11
CA VAL A 115 -2.33 2.59 4.23
C VAL A 115 -1.79 1.44 5.08
N LEU A 116 -1.33 0.34 4.46
CA LEU A 116 -0.76 -0.79 5.20
C LEU A 116 0.48 -0.41 6.02
N LEU A 117 1.41 0.39 5.48
CA LEU A 117 2.59 0.82 6.25
C LEU A 117 2.22 1.78 7.38
N VAL A 118 1.40 2.80 7.11
CA VAL A 118 0.98 3.80 8.10
C VAL A 118 0.19 3.16 9.26
N THR A 119 -0.64 2.15 8.97
CA THR A 119 -1.41 1.44 10.00
C THR A 119 -0.60 0.36 10.73
N LEU A 120 0.43 -0.22 10.08
CA LEU A 120 1.43 -1.05 10.77
C LEU A 120 2.25 -0.21 11.77
N GLU A 121 2.61 1.01 11.38
CA GLU A 121 3.31 2.00 12.21
C GLU A 121 2.43 2.62 13.32
N ASP A 122 1.11 2.35 13.37
CA ASP A 122 0.20 3.06 14.29
C ASP A 122 0.35 2.59 15.76
N GLU A 123 1.01 3.41 16.58
CA GLU A 123 1.32 3.08 17.98
C GLU A 123 0.10 3.11 18.92
N SER A 124 -0.99 3.78 18.57
CA SER A 124 -2.17 3.88 19.45
C SER A 124 -2.90 2.56 19.62
N ASP A 125 -3.05 1.78 18.54
CA ASP A 125 -4.04 0.71 18.46
C ASP A 125 -3.40 -0.61 18.04
N PHE A 126 -3.10 -1.48 19.02
CA PHE A 126 -2.47 -2.78 18.74
C PHE A 126 -3.26 -3.66 17.76
N GLN A 127 -4.60 -3.61 17.80
CA GLN A 127 -5.45 -4.38 16.89
C GLN A 127 -5.36 -3.89 15.43
N VAL A 128 -5.23 -2.58 15.23
CA VAL A 128 -5.03 -1.93 13.91
C VAL A 128 -3.69 -2.38 13.34
N ARG A 129 -2.62 -2.23 14.12
CA ARG A 129 -1.28 -2.73 13.79
C ARG A 129 -1.27 -4.21 13.46
N LYS A 130 -1.92 -5.04 14.27
CA LYS A 130 -1.99 -6.49 14.08
C LYS A 130 -2.71 -6.85 12.79
N ALA A 131 -3.85 -6.22 12.49
CA ALA A 131 -4.60 -6.45 11.26
C ALA A 131 -3.76 -6.15 10.01
N SER A 132 -3.01 -5.03 10.01
CA SER A 132 -2.09 -4.71 8.91
C SER A 132 -0.86 -5.61 8.87
N GLY A 133 -0.31 -5.98 10.03
CA GLY A 133 0.78 -6.95 10.15
C GLY A 133 0.43 -8.32 9.57
N ASP A 134 -0.78 -8.83 9.83
CA ASP A 134 -1.26 -10.10 9.26
C ASP A 134 -1.37 -10.07 7.72
N ILE A 135 -1.71 -8.91 7.14
CA ILE A 135 -1.74 -8.72 5.67
C ILE A 135 -0.31 -8.61 5.13
N VAL A 136 0.54 -7.79 5.74
CA VAL A 136 1.94 -7.60 5.35
C VAL A 136 2.73 -8.91 5.45
N LYS A 137 2.49 -9.75 6.47
CA LYS A 137 3.10 -11.07 6.62
C LYS A 137 2.73 -12.01 5.48
N ARG A 138 1.47 -12.01 5.03
CA ARG A 138 1.01 -12.79 3.86
C ARG A 138 1.66 -12.28 2.56
N LEU A 139 1.75 -10.96 2.39
CA LEU A 139 2.46 -10.35 1.25
C LEU A 139 3.95 -10.73 1.25
N LYS A 140 4.62 -10.67 2.41
CA LYS A 140 6.01 -11.10 2.59
C LYS A 140 6.22 -12.56 2.20
N GLN A 141 5.31 -13.46 2.59
CA GLN A 141 5.32 -14.86 2.16
C GLN A 141 5.25 -14.97 0.64
N SER A 142 4.29 -14.30 -0.02
CA SER A 142 4.21 -14.28 -1.50
C SER A 142 5.48 -13.71 -2.16
N PHE A 143 6.09 -12.66 -1.57
CA PHE A 143 7.33 -12.07 -2.08
C PHE A 143 8.50 -13.05 -2.01
N VAL A 144 8.62 -13.82 -0.92
CA VAL A 144 9.61 -14.89 -0.80
C VAL A 144 9.34 -16.02 -1.80
N THR A 145 8.09 -16.51 -1.89
CA THR A 145 7.69 -17.59 -2.80
C THR A 145 7.99 -17.28 -4.28
N TYR A 146 7.76 -16.04 -4.72
CA TYR A 146 7.93 -15.63 -6.12
C TYR A 146 9.20 -14.81 -6.38
N LYS A 147 10.15 -14.82 -5.43
CA LYS A 147 11.45 -14.11 -5.49
C LYS A 147 11.29 -12.66 -5.92
N ILE A 148 10.37 -11.95 -5.27
CA ILE A 148 10.13 -10.51 -5.46
C ILE A 148 11.12 -9.75 -4.59
N SER A 149 12.02 -9.00 -5.23
CA SER A 149 12.99 -8.12 -4.56
C SER A 149 12.81 -6.66 -5.00
N PRO A 150 13.29 -5.69 -4.20
CA PRO A 150 13.30 -4.27 -4.58
C PRO A 150 13.98 -4.00 -5.94
N SER A 151 14.98 -4.82 -6.29
CA SER A 151 15.72 -4.75 -7.55
C SER A 151 14.93 -5.18 -8.80
N CYS A 152 13.78 -5.87 -8.66
CA CYS A 152 13.02 -6.37 -9.81
C CYS A 152 12.41 -5.26 -10.71
N SER A 153 12.46 -3.99 -10.30
CA SER A 153 11.91 -2.87 -11.09
C SER A 153 12.67 -2.55 -12.39
N MET A 154 13.93 -2.99 -12.54
CA MET A 154 14.72 -2.69 -13.74
C MET A 154 14.34 -3.56 -14.96
N GLU A 155 13.84 -4.78 -14.76
CA GLU A 155 13.71 -5.79 -15.84
C GLU A 155 12.64 -5.46 -16.88
N THR A 156 11.62 -4.66 -16.53
CA THR A 156 10.46 -4.39 -17.39
C THR A 156 10.68 -3.28 -18.44
N ALA A 157 11.69 -2.42 -18.27
CA ALA A 157 11.95 -1.32 -19.21
C ALA A 157 12.66 -1.79 -20.49
N TYR A 158 13.62 -2.71 -20.38
CA TYR A 158 14.56 -3.02 -21.46
C TYR A 158 14.07 -4.07 -22.48
N ARG A 159 13.01 -4.84 -22.18
CA ARG A 159 12.57 -5.94 -23.07
C ARG A 159 11.64 -5.55 -24.23
N ASN A 160 11.19 -4.29 -24.31
CA ASN A 160 10.26 -3.85 -25.37
C ASN A 160 10.96 -3.29 -26.62
N GLN A 161 12.30 -3.21 -26.66
CA GLN A 161 13.02 -2.54 -27.75
C GLN A 161 13.71 -3.51 -28.74
N ASP A 162 14.08 -4.72 -28.31
CA ASP A 162 14.81 -5.70 -29.14
C ASP A 162 13.92 -6.78 -29.79
N ARG A 163 12.90 -6.35 -30.54
CA ARG A 163 12.16 -7.21 -31.48
C ARG A 163 11.92 -6.56 -32.85
N ILE A 164 12.98 -5.98 -33.42
CA ILE A 164 13.10 -5.74 -34.86
C ILE A 164 14.38 -6.42 -35.34
N THR A 165 14.30 -7.72 -35.64
CA THR A 165 15.38 -8.43 -36.36
C THR A 165 15.15 -8.35 -37.86
N THR A 166 16.05 -7.62 -38.51
CA THR A 166 16.18 -7.46 -39.95
C THR A 166 16.29 -8.79 -40.69
N SER A 167 15.56 -8.92 -41.80
CA SER A 167 16.04 -9.68 -42.96
C SER A 167 15.55 -8.99 -44.22
N GLY A 168 16.47 -8.33 -44.92
CA GLY A 168 16.18 -7.69 -46.20
C GLY A 168 16.39 -8.66 -47.35
N ASN A 169 15.55 -8.55 -48.38
CA ASN A 169 15.97 -8.82 -49.75
C ASN A 169 15.30 -7.81 -50.68
N SER A 170 15.97 -7.51 -51.78
CA SER A 170 15.86 -6.24 -52.48
C SER A 170 14.97 -6.24 -53.74
N SER A 171 14.63 -5.02 -54.12
CA SER A 171 14.28 -4.54 -55.48
C SER A 171 12.79 -4.47 -55.86
N PRO A 172 12.43 -3.52 -56.76
CA PRO A 172 11.09 -2.90 -56.77
C PRO A 172 10.28 -3.19 -58.03
N ASP A 173 8.95 -2.97 -57.99
CA ASP A 173 8.26 -2.30 -59.11
C ASP A 173 6.83 -1.78 -58.78
N ASN A 174 6.64 -0.50 -59.08
CA ASN A 174 5.49 0.18 -59.69
C ASN A 174 3.99 -0.20 -59.41
N ASN A 175 3.30 0.77 -58.78
CA ASN A 175 2.18 1.57 -59.35
C ASN A 175 0.71 1.04 -59.36
N SER A 176 -0.14 1.64 -58.51
CA SER A 176 -1.56 2.04 -58.71
C SER A 176 -2.13 2.50 -57.34
N LEU A 177 -2.64 3.71 -57.06
CA LEU A 177 -3.41 4.75 -57.76
C LEU A 177 -4.95 4.59 -57.72
N SER A 178 -5.53 4.85 -56.54
CA SER A 178 -6.84 5.50 -56.31
C SER A 178 -6.80 6.08 -54.88
N ARG A 179 -7.05 7.35 -54.54
CA ARG A 179 -7.86 8.46 -55.10
C ARG A 179 -9.38 8.21 -55.03
N TRP A 180 -9.95 8.55 -53.87
CA TRP A 180 -10.81 9.74 -53.80
C TRP A 180 -10.58 10.53 -52.50
N SER A 181 -11.05 11.77 -52.50
CA SER A 181 -10.72 12.86 -51.57
C SER A 181 -12.00 13.61 -51.18
N ALA A 182 -11.83 14.78 -50.54
CA ALA A 182 -12.84 15.77 -50.11
C ALA A 182 -13.42 15.54 -48.70
N ASP A 183 -13.46 16.53 -47.79
CA ASP A 183 -12.87 17.90 -47.74
C ASP A 183 -12.57 18.21 -46.23
N LEU A 184 -11.53 18.95 -45.79
CA LEU A 184 -11.18 20.37 -46.00
C LEU A 184 -12.33 21.32 -45.57
N GLN A 185 -12.25 22.19 -44.56
CA GLN A 185 -11.41 23.38 -44.27
C GLN A 185 -11.81 23.83 -42.83
N SER A 186 -11.15 24.69 -42.03
CA SER A 186 -9.96 25.55 -42.11
C SER A 186 -9.50 25.83 -40.65
N GLU A 187 -8.71 26.82 -40.20
CA GLU A 187 -7.96 27.97 -40.78
C GLU A 187 -6.71 28.17 -39.86
N THR A 188 -5.47 28.01 -40.33
CA THR A 188 -4.43 29.05 -40.57
C THR A 188 -3.87 29.86 -39.38
N GLY A 189 -2.54 30.11 -39.41
CA GLY A 189 -1.82 31.04 -38.53
C GLY A 189 -0.64 30.37 -37.81
N GLU A 190 0.37 29.82 -38.50
CA GLU A 190 1.56 30.54 -38.98
C GLU A 190 2.31 31.36 -37.90
N SER A 191 3.46 30.85 -37.45
CA SER A 191 4.77 31.45 -37.78
C SER A 191 5.93 30.53 -37.40
N GLU A 192 6.96 30.53 -38.23
CA GLU A 192 8.22 29.80 -38.03
C GLU A 192 9.17 30.61 -37.12
N ASP A 193 9.96 29.96 -36.26
CA ASP A 193 11.44 29.99 -36.20
C ASP A 193 11.99 29.49 -34.84
N ASN A 194 13.30 29.17 -34.81
CA ASN A 194 14.16 28.74 -33.68
C ASN A 194 14.61 27.27 -33.64
N GLN A 195 15.27 26.81 -34.69
CA GLN A 195 16.25 25.71 -34.60
C GLN A 195 17.59 26.18 -33.99
N GLU A 196 17.60 26.72 -32.76
CA GLU A 196 18.87 27.10 -32.09
C GLU A 196 18.89 26.97 -30.55
N LEU A 197 18.25 25.91 -30.00
CA LEU A 197 18.24 25.67 -28.54
C LEU A 197 18.70 24.26 -28.10
N GLN A 198 19.17 23.40 -29.00
CA GLN A 198 19.61 22.02 -28.66
C GLN A 198 21.12 21.86 -28.42
N ALA A 199 21.91 22.94 -28.41
CA ALA A 199 23.37 22.87 -28.25
C ALA A 199 23.89 23.10 -26.80
N ASN A 200 23.05 23.59 -25.87
CA ASN A 200 23.50 24.06 -24.55
C ASN A 200 23.14 23.15 -23.35
N LEU A 201 22.65 21.93 -23.58
CA LEU A 201 22.22 21.01 -22.51
C LEU A 201 23.22 19.91 -22.12
N ILE A 202 24.43 19.89 -22.70
CA ILE A 202 25.40 18.78 -22.54
C ILE A 202 26.61 19.15 -21.65
N ASN A 203 26.83 20.44 -21.32
CA ASN A 203 28.04 20.91 -20.60
C ASN A 203 27.82 21.37 -19.14
N SER A 204 26.80 20.86 -18.42
CA SER A 204 26.64 21.12 -16.97
C SER A 204 26.78 19.89 -16.06
N PHE A 205 27.27 18.77 -16.59
CA PHE A 205 27.37 17.48 -15.85
C PHE A 205 28.77 17.15 -15.33
N THR A 206 29.70 18.11 -15.35
CA THR A 206 31.10 17.90 -14.90
C THR A 206 31.57 18.98 -13.93
N ASP A 207 30.88 19.14 -12.79
CA ASP A 207 31.55 19.53 -11.54
C ASP A 207 30.69 19.28 -10.28
N ALA A 208 30.71 18.05 -9.77
CA ALA A 208 30.39 17.73 -8.37
C ALA A 208 31.05 16.39 -8.00
N LYS A 209 31.98 16.41 -7.05
CA LYS A 209 32.81 15.24 -6.68
C LYS A 209 31.98 14.11 -6.05
N GLU A 210 32.24 12.89 -6.50
CA GLU A 210 31.94 11.67 -5.77
C GLU A 210 32.73 11.61 -4.44
N VAL A 211 32.08 11.76 -3.29
CA VAL A 211 32.44 11.02 -2.04
C VAL A 211 31.19 10.91 -1.15
N ASN A 212 30.55 9.74 -1.14
CA ASN A 212 29.72 9.12 -0.07
C ASN A 212 28.61 8.24 -0.66
N PHE A 213 29.00 7.14 -1.32
CA PHE A 213 28.06 6.18 -1.92
C PHE A 213 27.66 5.03 -0.98
N PHE A 214 28.17 5.00 0.26
CA PHE A 214 27.82 3.99 1.28
C PHE A 214 27.72 4.61 2.68
N SER A 215 26.57 5.22 2.99
CA SER A 215 26.08 5.38 4.37
C SER A 215 25.11 4.26 4.70
N PRO A 216 25.04 3.76 5.94
CA PRO A 216 24.15 2.66 6.30
C PRO A 216 22.68 3.04 6.14
N VAL A 217 21.92 2.18 5.47
CA VAL A 217 20.48 2.36 5.21
C VAL A 217 19.69 2.14 6.50
N ASN A 218 19.67 3.14 7.38
CA ASN A 218 18.86 3.10 8.61
C ASN A 218 18.27 4.47 9.03
N GLU A 219 18.55 5.56 8.30
CA GLU A 219 18.05 6.91 8.62
C GLU A 219 16.93 7.40 7.67
N GLY A 220 16.60 6.62 6.64
CA GLY A 220 15.59 6.96 5.62
C GLY A 220 14.13 7.01 6.12
N MET A 221 13.83 6.63 7.36
CA MET A 221 12.49 6.72 7.95
C MET A 221 12.18 8.07 8.63
N HIS A 222 13.16 8.98 8.75
CA HIS A 222 13.02 10.20 9.57
C HIS A 222 13.39 11.49 8.82
N GLN A 223 12.71 11.78 7.71
CA GLN A 223 12.85 13.10 7.08
C GLN A 223 11.54 13.66 6.49
N MET A 224 10.63 14.05 7.38
CA MET A 224 9.71 15.18 7.19
C MET A 224 9.38 15.80 8.56
N SER A 225 8.94 17.07 8.57
CA SER A 225 8.94 17.95 9.75
C SER A 225 8.29 17.33 10.99
N ILE A 226 9.06 17.13 12.06
CA ILE A 226 8.55 16.61 13.33
C ILE A 226 7.94 17.78 14.13
N ASN A 227 6.61 17.78 14.24
CA ASN A 227 5.89 18.66 15.16
C ASN A 227 6.29 18.35 16.61
N ALA A 228 6.26 19.34 17.50
CA ALA A 228 6.89 19.32 18.83
C ALA A 228 6.49 18.18 19.81
N ASN A 229 5.50 17.36 19.46
CA ASN A 229 5.04 16.20 20.23
C ASN A 229 5.40 14.84 19.60
N GLY A 230 6.21 14.78 18.53
CA GLY A 230 6.75 13.53 17.98
C GLY A 230 5.74 12.59 17.30
N LYS A 231 4.48 13.00 17.12
CA LYS A 231 3.41 12.21 16.51
C LYS A 231 2.89 12.90 15.24
N LEU A 232 2.89 12.15 14.14
CA LEU A 232 2.30 12.58 12.85
C LEU A 232 0.79 12.83 12.99
N THR A 233 0.33 13.92 12.38
CA THR A 233 -1.09 14.25 12.19
C THR A 233 -1.76 13.29 11.20
N ASN A 234 -3.10 13.28 11.17
CA ASN A 234 -3.85 12.44 10.25
C ASN A 234 -3.63 12.85 8.78
N GLU A 235 -3.44 14.16 8.55
CA GLU A 235 -3.16 14.78 7.26
C GLU A 235 -1.78 14.35 6.75
N GLU A 236 -0.74 14.43 7.58
CA GLU A 236 0.62 13.97 7.25
C GLU A 236 0.66 12.44 7.03
N LYS A 237 -0.12 11.66 7.81
CA LYS A 237 -0.29 10.22 7.61
C LYS A 237 -0.97 9.90 6.27
N LEU A 238 -2.01 10.64 5.89
CA LEU A 238 -2.69 10.49 4.59
C LEU A 238 -1.78 10.87 3.42
N GLU A 239 -1.02 11.95 3.55
CA GLU A 239 -0.03 12.37 2.57
C GLU A 239 1.07 11.30 2.39
N ARG A 240 1.64 10.78 3.49
CA ARG A 240 2.57 9.63 3.48
C ARG A 240 1.93 8.44 2.75
N ALA A 241 0.70 8.06 3.10
CA ALA A 241 0.02 6.92 2.50
C ALA A 241 -0.19 7.08 0.97
N SER A 242 -0.38 8.30 0.48
CA SER A 242 -0.51 8.59 -0.96
C SER A 242 0.80 8.49 -1.75
N LYS A 243 1.95 8.65 -1.09
CA LYS A 243 3.28 8.69 -1.74
C LYS A 243 3.95 7.32 -1.84
N VAL A 244 3.56 6.35 -0.99
CA VAL A 244 4.21 5.03 -0.92
C VAL A 244 4.10 4.27 -2.24
N GLY A 245 5.22 4.18 -2.95
CA GLY A 245 5.35 3.43 -4.18
C GLY A 245 5.62 1.94 -3.95
N ARG A 246 5.51 1.13 -5.02
CA ARG A 246 5.79 -0.31 -5.00
C ARG A 246 7.16 -0.65 -4.40
N ASN A 247 8.22 0.05 -4.81
CA ASN A 247 9.59 -0.29 -4.41
C ASN A 247 9.86 0.01 -2.94
N GLU A 248 9.38 1.15 -2.46
CA GLU A 248 9.41 1.53 -1.04
C GLU A 248 8.65 0.48 -0.21
N PHE A 249 7.45 0.10 -0.65
CA PHE A 249 6.67 -0.95 0.02
C PHE A 249 7.40 -2.30 0.06
N ILE A 250 7.93 -2.80 -1.07
CA ILE A 250 8.67 -4.07 -1.11
C ILE A 250 9.89 -4.00 -0.18
N GLN A 251 10.66 -2.90 -0.20
CA GLN A 251 11.80 -2.70 0.68
C GLN A 251 11.37 -2.79 2.15
N SER A 252 10.37 -2.01 2.56
CA SER A 252 9.85 -1.98 3.94
C SER A 252 9.30 -3.33 4.38
N VAL A 253 8.58 -4.07 3.53
CA VAL A 253 8.05 -5.41 3.87
C VAL A 253 9.15 -6.45 3.99
N VAL A 254 10.19 -6.38 3.16
CA VAL A 254 11.33 -7.31 3.24
C VAL A 254 12.15 -7.07 4.51
N THR A 255 12.44 -5.81 4.85
CA THR A 255 13.23 -5.46 6.06
C THR A 255 12.43 -5.57 7.36
N CYS A 256 11.12 -5.33 7.34
CA CYS A 256 10.29 -5.36 8.56
C CYS A 256 10.18 -6.78 9.15
N ASP A 257 10.61 -6.93 10.41
CA ASP A 257 10.29 -8.10 11.23
C ASP A 257 8.95 -7.90 11.95
N VAL A 258 7.87 -8.14 11.21
CA VAL A 258 6.48 -8.05 11.69
C VAL A 258 6.25 -8.91 12.94
N ASP A 259 6.93 -10.06 13.07
CA ASP A 259 6.75 -10.96 14.20
C ASP A 259 7.40 -10.39 15.46
N SER A 260 8.58 -9.77 15.36
CA SER A 260 9.16 -9.00 16.47
C SER A 260 8.22 -7.87 16.94
N PHE A 261 7.72 -7.04 16.02
CA PHE A 261 6.83 -5.92 16.35
C PHE A 261 5.51 -6.34 17.02
N ILE A 262 4.90 -7.45 16.60
CA ILE A 262 3.68 -7.96 17.22
C ILE A 262 3.97 -8.57 18.60
N ASN A 263 5.04 -9.35 18.72
CA ASN A 263 5.38 -10.04 19.97
C ASN A 263 5.84 -9.07 21.07
N GLU A 264 6.63 -8.03 20.75
CA GLU A 264 7.05 -7.02 21.71
C GLU A 264 5.86 -6.30 22.36
N LYS A 265 4.92 -5.80 21.53
CA LYS A 265 3.71 -5.13 22.00
C LYS A 265 2.79 -6.08 22.78
N SER A 266 2.64 -7.33 22.33
CA SER A 266 1.84 -8.34 23.06
C SER A 266 2.41 -8.64 24.45
N ASN A 267 3.73 -8.88 24.54
CA ASN A 267 4.41 -9.13 25.81
C ASN A 267 4.39 -7.91 26.75
N SER A 268 4.40 -6.69 26.19
CA SER A 268 4.25 -5.45 26.95
C SER A 268 2.84 -5.32 27.54
N LEU A 269 1.80 -5.58 26.75
CA LEU A 269 0.40 -5.58 27.20
C LEU A 269 0.14 -6.62 28.30
N GLU A 270 0.67 -7.84 28.16
CA GLU A 270 0.53 -8.90 29.17
C GLU A 270 1.16 -8.51 30.51
N LYS A 271 2.36 -7.90 30.48
CA LYS A 271 3.04 -7.37 31.68
C LYS A 271 2.29 -6.20 32.31
N MET A 272 1.76 -5.27 31.52
CA MET A 272 0.94 -4.16 32.02
C MET A 272 -0.39 -4.63 32.63
N CYS A 273 -1.06 -5.58 31.99
CA CYS A 273 -2.32 -6.13 32.51
C CYS A 273 -2.12 -6.84 33.86
N THR A 274 -1.06 -7.65 33.98
CA THR A 274 -0.75 -8.34 35.24
C THR A 274 -0.33 -7.35 36.35
N SER A 275 0.57 -6.39 36.07
CA SER A 275 0.99 -5.40 37.08
C SER A 275 -0.15 -4.49 37.53
N ASN A 276 -0.99 -4.03 36.59
CA ASN A 276 -2.07 -3.09 36.90
C ASN A 276 -3.23 -3.78 37.60
N PHE A 277 -3.56 -5.02 37.22
CA PHE A 277 -4.56 -5.82 37.94
C PHE A 277 -4.10 -6.12 39.37
N GLU A 278 -2.83 -6.51 39.57
CA GLU A 278 -2.27 -6.66 40.92
C GLU A 278 -2.34 -5.37 41.74
N SER A 279 -2.04 -4.21 41.16
CA SER A 279 -2.16 -2.92 41.86
C SER A 279 -3.60 -2.65 42.27
N VAL A 280 -4.55 -2.73 41.34
CA VAL A 280 -5.98 -2.49 41.62
C VAL A 280 -6.51 -3.47 42.68
N VAL A 281 -6.10 -4.75 42.64
CA VAL A 281 -6.47 -5.74 43.66
C VAL A 281 -5.85 -5.39 45.02
N ARG A 282 -4.60 -4.91 45.09
CA ARG A 282 -4.00 -4.42 46.34
C ARG A 282 -4.74 -3.19 46.87
N ASP A 283 -5.07 -2.22 46.02
CA ASP A 283 -5.77 -1.00 46.41
C ASP A 283 -7.16 -1.31 46.99
N ILE A 284 -7.90 -2.27 46.40
CA ILE A 284 -9.17 -2.78 46.92
C ILE A 284 -8.99 -3.48 48.28
N ILE A 285 -7.95 -4.30 48.44
CA ILE A 285 -7.65 -4.99 49.71
C ILE A 285 -7.27 -3.99 50.80
N ILE A 286 -6.47 -2.97 50.48
CA ILE A 286 -6.08 -1.90 51.42
C ILE A 286 -7.32 -1.12 51.86
N ALA A 287 -8.14 -0.64 50.91
CA ALA A 287 -9.37 0.09 51.21
C ALA A 287 -10.36 -0.71 52.07
N HIS A 288 -10.48 -2.03 51.84
CA HIS A 288 -11.34 -2.88 52.67
C HIS A 288 -10.79 -3.04 54.11
N ASN A 289 -9.47 -3.21 54.26
CA ASN A 289 -8.84 -3.36 55.57
C ASN A 289 -8.85 -2.05 56.38
N GLU A 290 -8.69 -0.90 55.72
CA GLU A 290 -8.81 0.41 56.36
C GLU A 290 -10.27 0.71 56.79
N GLY A 291 -11.25 0.30 55.98
CA GLY A 291 -12.67 0.37 56.34
C GLY A 291 -13.04 -0.46 57.58
N ASN A 292 -12.45 -1.65 57.73
CA ASN A 292 -12.69 -2.51 58.91
C ASN A 292 -12.02 -1.99 60.20
N ASN A 293 -11.00 -1.13 60.10
CA ASN A 293 -10.27 -0.60 61.25
C ASN A 293 -10.87 0.70 61.84
N THR A 294 -12.00 1.20 61.31
CA THR A 294 -12.64 2.45 61.78
C THR A 294 -13.94 2.24 62.57
N THR A 295 -14.41 1.00 62.72
CA THR A 295 -15.58 0.63 63.55
C THR A 295 -15.22 0.27 65.00
N ASP A 296 -14.32 1.03 65.62
CA ASP A 296 -14.07 0.95 67.07
C ASP A 296 -13.80 2.32 67.73
N MET A 297 -14.46 3.38 67.21
CA MET A 297 -14.70 4.62 67.97
C MET A 297 -15.87 4.40 68.94
N ASN A 298 -15.64 3.53 69.92
CA ASN A 298 -16.61 3.23 70.98
C ASN A 298 -16.65 4.41 71.97
N CYS A 299 -17.70 5.23 71.91
CA CYS A 299 -17.83 6.40 72.78
C CYS A 299 -18.02 5.99 74.25
N HIS A 300 -17.16 6.48 75.12
CA HIS A 300 -17.29 6.50 76.58
C HIS A 300 -17.27 7.95 77.08
#